data_AF-A0A0L7KUD5-F1
#
_entry.id   AF-A0A0L7KUD5-F1
#
_cell.length_a   1.000
_cell.length_b   1.000
_cell.length_c   1.000
_cell.angle_alpha   90.00
_cell.angle_beta   90.00
_cell.angle_gamma   90.00
#
_symmetry.space_group_name_H-M   'P 1'
#
loop_
_entity.id
_entity.type
_entity.pdbx_description
1 polymer ?
#
loop_
_entity_poly.entity_id
_entity_poly.type
_entity_poly.pdbx_seq_one_letter_code
_entity_poly.pdbx_strand_id
1 'polypeptide(L)'
;MKLETCSLKTEMDENEFFKQTVQHLAQCLSNLNPTPWEKVNTLFMLCPQAGTSLVITSRSQEASIALGLYFLQSDLQHQDKLLPYFLKILKCLTHAQFEETLTRVAVVRLDPEVRQHVLLQRV
;
A
#
# COMPACT_ATOMS: atom_id res chain seq x y z
N MET A 1 33.29 -7.41 -9.38
CA MET A 1 31.81 -7.37 -9.31
C MET A 1 31.43 -6.09 -8.62
N LYS A 2 30.93 -5.13 -9.39
CA LYS A 2 30.62 -3.78 -8.92
C LYS A 2 29.19 -3.82 -8.37
N LEU A 3 29.05 -3.93 -7.05
CA LEU A 3 27.78 -3.68 -6.38
C LEU A 3 27.64 -2.16 -6.28
N GLU A 4 27.12 -1.56 -7.35
CA GLU A 4 26.76 -0.15 -7.37
C GLU A 4 25.43 0.01 -6.64
N THR A 5 25.45 -0.03 -5.31
CA THR A 5 24.36 0.52 -4.49
C THR A 5 24.60 2.02 -4.34
N CYS A 6 24.29 2.77 -5.39
CA CYS A 6 24.13 4.20 -5.31
C CYS A 6 22.71 4.52 -5.77
N SER A 7 21.80 4.71 -4.81
CA SER A 7 20.63 5.55 -5.06
C SER A 7 20.08 6.09 -3.76
N LEU A 8 20.31 7.39 -3.64
CA LEU A 8 19.40 8.36 -3.06
C LEU A 8 19.24 8.26 -1.54
N LYS A 9 20.08 9.06 -0.86
CA LYS A 9 19.62 9.79 0.32
C LYS A 9 18.49 10.71 -0.12
N THR A 10 17.29 10.18 -0.28
CA THR A 10 16.09 11.00 -0.33
C THR A 10 15.81 11.40 1.10
N GLU A 11 15.67 12.70 1.36
CA GLU A 11 14.96 13.17 2.54
C GLU A 11 13.58 12.52 2.49
N MET A 12 13.48 11.36 3.14
CA MET A 12 12.34 10.49 2.98
C MET A 12 11.18 11.17 3.67
N ASP A 13 10.21 11.60 2.85
CA ASP A 13 8.92 12.08 3.34
C ASP A 13 8.41 11.10 4.39
N GLU A 14 7.98 11.58 5.55
CA GLU A 14 7.59 10.72 6.68
C GLU A 14 6.52 9.67 6.26
N ASN A 15 5.73 9.99 5.23
CA ASN A 15 4.74 9.10 4.65
C ASN A 15 5.38 7.93 3.88
N GLU A 16 6.48 8.19 3.16
CA GLU A 16 7.22 7.16 2.44
C GLU A 16 7.95 6.20 3.38
N PHE A 17 8.49 6.72 4.50
CA PHE A 17 9.06 5.86 5.54
C PHE A 17 8.01 4.96 6.19
N PHE A 18 6.84 5.54 6.52
CA PHE A 18 5.73 4.77 7.08
C PHE A 18 5.29 3.67 6.12
N LYS A 19 5.11 4.01 4.84
CA LYS A 19 4.78 3.05 3.78
C LYS A 19 5.77 1.90 3.72
N GLN A 20 7.06 2.19 3.58
CA GLN A 20 8.09 1.16 3.50
C GLN A 20 8.09 0.27 4.75
N THR A 21 8.01 0.88 5.93
CA THR A 21 7.99 0.16 7.21
C THR A 21 6.79 -0.78 7.31
N VAL A 22 5.60 -0.30 6.95
CA VAL A 22 4.35 -1.07 7.06
C VAL A 22 4.29 -2.19 6.02
N GLN A 23 4.79 -1.96 4.81
CA GLN A 23 4.93 -3.00 3.78
C GLN A 23 5.95 -4.07 4.19
N HIS A 24 7.12 -3.67 4.71
CA HIS A 24 8.10 -4.61 5.24
C HIS A 24 7.53 -5.42 6.41
N LEU A 25 6.79 -4.78 7.31
CA LEU A 25 6.09 -5.47 8.39
C LEU A 25 5.15 -6.53 7.82
N ALA A 26 4.29 -6.18 6.87
CA ALA A 26 3.37 -7.13 6.23
C ALA A 26 4.11 -8.32 5.60
N GLN A 27 5.23 -8.06 4.92
CA GLN A 27 6.05 -9.10 4.30
C GLN A 27 6.75 -10.01 5.33
N CYS A 28 7.25 -9.45 6.42
CA CYS A 28 7.79 -10.23 7.52
C CYS A 28 6.71 -11.11 8.17
N LEU A 29 5.50 -10.58 8.30
CA LEU A 29 4.36 -11.32 8.84
C LEU A 29 3.91 -12.44 7.91
N SER A 30 3.89 -12.23 6.59
CA SER A 30 3.45 -13.26 5.65
C SER A 30 4.38 -14.46 5.58
N ASN A 31 5.66 -14.25 5.86
CA ASN A 31 6.66 -15.32 5.92
C ASN A 31 6.56 -16.16 7.21
N LEU A 32 5.81 -15.71 8.23
CA LEU A 32 5.57 -16.49 9.44
C LEU A 32 4.43 -17.48 9.20
N ASN A 33 4.72 -18.78 9.27
CA ASN A 33 3.71 -19.82 9.19
C ASN A 33 3.78 -20.77 10.39
N PRO A 34 2.76 -20.80 11.28
CA PRO A 34 1.54 -19.97 11.29
C PRO A 34 1.80 -18.56 11.87
N THR A 35 1.22 -17.51 11.25
CA THR A 35 1.34 -16.15 11.82
C THR A 35 0.40 -16.02 13.03
N PRO A 36 0.89 -15.64 14.22
CA PRO A 36 0.02 -15.37 15.35
C PRO A 36 -0.86 -14.14 15.10
N TRP A 37 -2.15 -14.25 15.38
CA TRP A 37 -3.13 -13.17 15.16
C TRP A 37 -2.72 -11.86 15.85
N GLU A 38 -2.09 -11.92 17.04
CA GLU A 38 -1.66 -10.72 17.76
C GLU A 38 -0.75 -9.80 16.93
N LYS A 39 0.10 -10.38 16.08
CA LYS A 39 1.01 -9.61 15.22
C LYS A 39 0.28 -9.00 14.03
N VAL A 40 -0.63 -9.77 13.42
CA VAL A 40 -1.52 -9.29 12.35
C VAL A 40 -2.46 -8.21 12.88
N ASN A 41 -2.92 -8.33 14.12
CA ASN A 41 -3.79 -7.38 14.78
C ASN A 41 -3.12 -6.02 14.93
N THR A 42 -1.81 -5.96 15.18
CA THR A 42 -1.08 -4.68 15.18
C THR A 42 -1.14 -3.99 13.82
N LEU A 43 -0.91 -4.72 12.72
CA LEU A 43 -1.06 -4.19 11.36
C LEU A 43 -2.51 -3.79 11.07
N PHE A 44 -3.47 -4.61 11.52
CA PHE A 44 -4.90 -4.37 11.38
C PHE A 44 -5.37 -3.11 12.12
N MET A 45 -4.84 -2.83 13.31
CA MET A 45 -5.18 -1.61 14.07
C MET A 45 -4.65 -0.33 13.43
N LEU A 46 -3.63 -0.41 12.56
CA LEU A 46 -3.17 0.72 11.74
C LEU A 46 -4.13 1.01 10.58
N CYS A 47 -4.97 0.05 10.21
CA CYS A 47 -5.90 0.18 9.11
C CYS A 47 -7.17 0.93 9.58
N PRO A 48 -7.87 1.63 8.67
CA PRO A 48 -9.03 2.43 9.03
C PRO A 48 -10.17 1.52 9.48
N GLN A 49 -10.78 1.81 10.62
CA GLN A 49 -11.93 1.04 11.10
C GLN A 49 -13.20 1.52 10.40
N ALA A 50 -13.90 0.60 9.71
CA ALA A 50 -15.20 0.89 9.13
C ALA A 50 -16.25 1.11 10.24
N GLY A 51 -16.48 2.38 10.59
CA GLY A 51 -17.49 2.85 11.52
C GLY A 51 -18.62 3.61 10.81
N THR A 52 -19.14 4.67 11.44
CA THR A 52 -20.18 5.55 10.87
C THR A 52 -19.67 6.48 9.77
N SER A 53 -18.39 6.85 9.80
CA SER A 53 -17.71 7.59 8.74
C SER A 53 -16.34 6.97 8.52
N LEU A 54 -16.04 6.54 7.30
CA LEU A 54 -14.74 5.97 6.93
C LEU A 54 -13.84 7.10 6.45
N VAL A 55 -12.87 7.50 7.29
CA VAL A 55 -11.86 8.49 6.91
C VAL A 55 -10.63 7.77 6.38
N ILE A 56 -10.29 8.00 5.12
CA ILE A 56 -9.10 7.45 4.47
C ILE A 56 -8.02 8.52 4.44
N THR A 57 -7.02 8.39 5.31
CA THR A 57 -5.76 9.15 5.26
C THR A 57 -4.71 8.38 4.47
N SER A 58 -3.68 9.06 3.98
CA SER A 58 -2.58 8.40 3.25
C SER A 58 -1.94 7.24 4.04
N ARG A 59 -1.78 7.40 5.37
CA ARG A 59 -1.27 6.31 6.23
C ARG A 59 -2.22 5.13 6.30
N SER A 60 -3.52 5.40 6.49
CA SER A 60 -4.53 4.33 6.58
C SER A 60 -4.67 3.56 5.26
N GLN A 61 -4.48 4.24 4.13
CA GLN A 61 -4.48 3.63 2.80
C GLN A 61 -3.29 2.68 2.63
N GLU A 62 -2.07 3.14 2.93
CA GLU A 62 -0.87 2.30 2.84
C GLU A 62 -0.93 1.11 3.81
N ALA A 63 -1.47 1.29 5.01
CA ALA A 63 -1.72 0.19 5.94
C ALA A 63 -2.72 -0.84 5.38
N SER A 64 -3.81 -0.38 4.77
CA SER A 64 -4.80 -1.25 4.13
C SER A 64 -4.22 -2.05 2.96
N ILE A 65 -3.35 -1.41 2.16
CA ILE A 65 -2.65 -2.06 1.05
C ILE A 65 -1.68 -3.11 1.58
N ALA A 66 -0.88 -2.78 2.59
CA ALA A 66 0.05 -3.72 3.20
C ALA A 66 -0.67 -4.92 3.83
N LEU A 67 -1.82 -4.69 4.48
CA LEU A 67 -2.66 -5.76 5.00
C LEU A 67 -3.18 -6.68 3.88
N GLY A 68 -3.58 -6.11 2.74
CA GLY A 68 -3.96 -6.89 1.55
C GLY A 68 -2.79 -7.70 0.99
N LEU A 69 -1.59 -7.12 0.97
CA LEU A 69 -0.38 -7.82 0.54
C LEU A 69 -0.05 -9.00 1.46
N TYR A 70 -0.12 -8.78 2.79
CA TYR A 70 0.01 -9.85 3.78
C TYR A 70 -1.00 -10.97 3.51
N PHE A 71 -2.26 -10.63 3.30
CA PHE A 71 -3.33 -11.61 3.06
C PHE A 71 -3.04 -12.48 1.83
N LEU A 72 -2.54 -11.88 0.75
CA LEU A 72 -2.16 -12.60 -0.47
C LEU A 72 -0.88 -13.43 -0.29
N GLN A 73 0.14 -12.90 0.38
CA GLN A 73 1.43 -13.57 0.55
C GLN A 73 1.42 -14.68 1.60
N SER A 74 0.52 -14.62 2.57
CA SER A 74 0.40 -15.61 3.66
C SER A 74 -0.51 -16.81 3.33
N ASP A 75 -0.87 -17.00 2.06
CA ASP A 75 -1.83 -18.02 1.60
C ASP A 75 -3.22 -17.86 2.26
N LEU A 76 -3.73 -16.63 2.35
CA LEU A 76 -5.06 -16.29 2.87
C LEU A 76 -5.26 -16.66 4.34
N GLN A 77 -4.20 -16.57 5.15
CA GLN A 77 -4.32 -16.73 6.60
C GLN A 77 -5.30 -15.71 7.20
N HIS A 78 -6.02 -16.15 8.24
CA HIS A 78 -7.01 -15.34 8.97
C HIS A 78 -8.13 -14.76 8.08
N GLN A 79 -8.47 -15.43 6.97
CA GLN A 79 -9.56 -15.05 6.07
C GLN A 79 -10.88 -14.78 6.80
N ASP A 80 -11.21 -15.55 7.85
CA ASP A 80 -12.43 -15.37 8.65
C ASP A 80 -12.55 -13.97 9.27
N LYS A 81 -11.43 -13.26 9.47
CA LYS A 81 -11.38 -11.91 10.05
C LYS A 81 -11.11 -10.84 9.01
N LEU A 82 -10.16 -11.11 8.10
CA LEU A 82 -9.73 -10.14 7.11
C LEU A 82 -10.77 -9.95 5.99
N LEU A 83 -11.41 -11.03 5.54
CA LEU A 83 -12.40 -11.00 4.48
C LEU A 83 -13.64 -10.16 4.83
N PRO A 84 -14.31 -10.34 5.99
CA PRO A 84 -15.41 -9.45 6.37
C PRO A 84 -14.95 -8.00 6.58
N TYR A 85 -13.72 -7.77 7.05
CA TYR A 85 -13.15 -6.43 7.15
C TYR A 85 -13.01 -5.77 5.77
N PHE A 86 -12.36 -6.42 4.80
CA PHE A 86 -12.19 -5.87 3.46
C PHE A 86 -13.54 -5.58 2.79
N LEU A 87 -14.51 -6.48 2.91
CA LEU A 87 -15.87 -6.25 2.41
C LEU A 87 -16.53 -5.05 3.09
N LYS A 88 -16.33 -4.86 4.40
CA LYS A 88 -16.88 -3.72 5.13
C LYS A 88 -16.24 -2.41 4.67
N ILE A 89 -14.92 -2.38 4.50
CA ILE A 89 -14.19 -1.23 3.98
C ILE A 89 -14.65 -0.89 2.57
N LEU A 90 -14.74 -1.88 1.67
CA LEU A 90 -15.23 -1.69 0.30
C LEU A 90 -16.64 -1.11 0.25
N LYS A 91 -17.54 -1.56 1.14
CA LYS A 91 -18.88 -0.98 1.27
C LYS A 91 -18.84 0.47 1.74
N CYS A 92 -18.07 0.74 2.79
CA CYS A 92 -17.91 2.09 3.35
C CYS A 92 -17.12 3.02 2.42
N LEU A 93 -16.35 2.49 1.46
CA LEU A 93 -15.55 3.26 0.51
C LEU A 93 -16.40 4.21 -0.35
N THR A 94 -17.64 3.79 -0.66
CA THR A 94 -18.62 4.62 -1.39
C THR A 94 -19.01 5.90 -0.67
N HIS A 95 -18.90 5.92 0.66
CA HIS A 95 -19.17 7.06 1.53
C HIS A 95 -17.92 7.56 2.25
N ALA A 96 -16.73 7.12 1.81
CA ALA A 96 -15.49 7.46 2.47
C ALA A 96 -15.13 8.92 2.26
N GLN A 97 -14.66 9.55 3.32
CA GLN A 97 -14.05 10.87 3.29
C GLN A 97 -12.55 10.65 3.13
N PHE A 98 -12.03 11.02 1.96
CA PHE A 98 -10.59 11.00 1.72
C PHE A 98 -10.01 12.29 2.30
N GLU A 99 -9.01 12.18 3.15
CA GLU A 99 -8.24 13.34 3.57
C GLU A 99 -7.43 13.80 2.36
N GLU A 100 -7.97 14.78 1.63
CA GLU A 100 -7.31 15.41 0.49
C GLU A 100 -6.06 16.13 0.99
N THR A 101 -4.94 15.40 1.01
CA THR A 101 -3.65 16.06 1.00
C THR A 101 -3.50 16.59 -0.42
N LEU A 102 -3.45 17.92 -0.60
CA LEU A 102 -3.19 18.57 -1.88
C LEU A 102 -1.74 18.29 -2.36
N THR A 103 -1.30 17.03 -2.39
CA THR A 103 -0.16 16.63 -3.19
C THR A 103 -0.67 16.57 -4.61
N ARG A 104 -0.57 17.73 -5.27
CA ARG A 104 -0.56 17.91 -6.72
C ARG A 104 -0.01 16.64 -7.34
N VAL A 105 -0.89 15.79 -7.86
CA VAL A 105 -0.49 14.76 -8.81
C VAL A 105 0.19 15.58 -9.89
N ALA A 106 1.52 15.60 -9.88
CA ALA A 106 2.25 15.74 -11.11
C ALA A 106 1.71 14.57 -11.91
N VAL A 107 0.66 14.85 -12.70
CA VAL A 107 0.36 14.11 -13.89
C VAL A 107 1.73 14.08 -14.53
N VAL A 108 2.39 12.93 -14.46
CA VAL A 108 3.54 12.65 -15.27
C VAL A 108 2.93 12.75 -16.66
N ARG A 109 2.96 13.96 -17.22
CA ARG A 109 2.75 14.18 -18.62
C ARG A 109 3.84 13.32 -19.20
N LEU A 110 3.45 12.16 -19.73
CA LEU A 110 4.28 11.45 -20.67
C LEU A 110 4.65 12.50 -21.71
N ASP A 111 5.89 12.96 -21.67
CA ASP A 111 6.41 13.90 -22.65
C ASP A 111 6.12 13.28 -24.04
N PRO A 112 5.48 14.03 -24.95
CA PRO A 112 5.10 13.51 -26.26
C PRO A 112 6.31 13.05 -27.12
N GLU A 113 7.54 13.37 -26.70
CA GLU A 113 8.81 13.00 -27.36
C GLU A 113 9.15 11.49 -27.26
N VAL A 114 8.71 10.77 -26.21
CA VAL A 114 9.01 9.32 -26.10
C VAL A 114 8.13 8.49 -27.05
N ARG A 115 7.05 9.09 -27.57
CA ARG A 115 6.11 8.42 -28.47
C ARG A 115 6.67 8.23 -29.90
N GLN A 116 7.71 8.98 -30.28
CA GLN A 116 8.26 8.93 -31.64
C GLN A 116 9.37 7.89 -31.80
N HIS A 117 10.00 7.42 -30.71
CA HIS A 117 11.10 6.43 -30.79
C HIS A 117 10.63 4.97 -30.97
N VAL A 118 9.39 4.63 -30.61
CA VAL A 118 8.89 3.25 -30.75
C VAL A 118 8.36 2.95 -32.16
N LEU A 119 8.01 3.98 -32.95
CA LEU A 119 7.47 3.80 -34.31
C LEU A 119 8.51 3.69 -35.42
N LEU A 120 9.81 3.91 -35.13
CA LEU A 120 10.89 3.80 -36.13
C LEU A 120 11.74 2.53 -36.05
N GLN A 121 11.38 1.54 -35.22
CA GLN A 121 12.01 0.21 -35.23
C GLN A 121 11.20 -0.85 -36.00
N ARG A 122 10.26 -0.42 -36.86
CA ARG A 122 9.42 -1.32 -37.65
C ARG A 122 9.35 -0.97 -39.13
N VAL A 123 10.47 -0.50 -39.69
CA VAL A 123 10.77 -0.51 -41.13
C VAL A 123 12.18 -1.04 -41.34
#